data_AF-A0AAD5RNG2-F1
#
_entry.id   AF-A0AAD5RNG2-F1
#
_cell.length_a   1.000
_cell.length_b   1.000
_cell.length_c   1.000
_cell.angle_alpha   90.00
_cell.angle_beta   90.00
_cell.angle_gamma   90.00
#
_symmetry.space_group_name_H-M   'P 1'
#
loop_
_entity.id
_entity.type
_entity.pdbx_description
1 polymer ?
#
loop_
_entity_poly.entity_id
_entity_poly.type
_entity_poly.pdbx_seq_one_letter_code
_entity_poly.pdbx_strand_id
1 'polypeptide(L)'
;MAKPRIFRYSRFNLDALLALGYALRGQPCISDKSKPPMAGSLNWADLVSFDDGVECILRSPRSGRDTHLSDESACRMLASEAATLKYIRAHSLAPVPQVLSSRTGLRAFSLAIRLASSSPPTPLICIAKPAPTALRGRPGEGHESARGIVIVSQLSQHRFEKVGSLFQDSDNNYSVGECLSPSLIWRQGDSLDGTARGPFNGGRAYLESLISAYISHGLDTASRAS
;
A
#
# COMPACT_ATOMS: atom_id res chain seq x y z
N MET A 1 -14.29 25.50 -26.14
CA MET A 1 -14.21 25.61 -24.66
C MET A 1 -14.25 24.21 -24.07
N ALA A 2 -13.17 23.76 -23.42
CA ALA A 2 -13.11 22.44 -22.82
C ALA A 2 -13.94 22.42 -21.51
N LYS A 3 -14.88 21.47 -21.40
CA LYS A 3 -15.72 21.27 -20.22
C LYS A 3 -14.81 20.96 -19.02
N PRO A 4 -14.91 21.68 -17.89
CA PRO A 4 -14.03 21.42 -16.76
C PRO A 4 -14.31 20.01 -16.22
N ARG A 5 -13.25 19.20 -16.06
CA ARG A 5 -13.31 17.81 -15.55
C ARG A 5 -13.59 17.84 -14.04
N ILE A 6 -14.76 18.32 -13.64
CA ILE A 6 -15.16 18.60 -12.24
C ILE A 6 -15.30 17.31 -11.41
N PHE A 7 -15.44 16.13 -12.03
CA PHE A 7 -15.96 14.95 -11.33
C PHE A 7 -14.93 13.89 -10.88
N ARG A 8 -13.62 14.03 -11.17
CA ARG A 8 -12.67 12.95 -10.84
C ARG A 8 -12.20 12.96 -9.38
N TYR A 9 -12.23 14.14 -8.74
CA TYR A 9 -11.70 14.35 -7.39
C TYR A 9 -12.74 14.81 -6.37
N SER A 10 -14.03 14.85 -6.73
CA SER A 10 -15.12 15.29 -5.84
C SER A 10 -15.32 14.40 -4.60
N ARG A 11 -14.73 13.20 -4.61
CA ARG A 11 -14.75 12.26 -3.48
C ARG A 11 -13.51 12.36 -2.58
N PHE A 12 -12.52 13.16 -2.96
CA PHE A 12 -11.34 13.38 -2.12
C PHE A 12 -11.63 14.49 -1.12
N ASN A 13 -11.72 14.13 0.15
CA ASN A 13 -11.93 15.08 1.24
C ASN A 13 -10.56 15.58 1.75
N LEU A 14 -10.06 16.65 1.12
CA LEU A 14 -8.78 17.26 1.50
C LEU A 14 -8.79 17.74 2.95
N ASP A 15 -9.89 18.35 3.40
CA ASP A 15 -10.00 18.87 4.77
C ASP A 15 -9.90 17.75 5.81
N ALA A 16 -10.53 16.59 5.55
CA ALA A 16 -10.40 15.41 6.40
C ALA A 16 -8.96 14.87 6.41
N LEU A 17 -8.26 14.90 5.26
CA LEU A 17 -6.86 14.47 5.18
C LEU A 17 -5.93 15.42 5.96
N LEU A 18 -6.13 16.74 5.86
CA LEU A 18 -5.35 17.74 6.60
C LEU A 18 -5.65 17.68 8.11
N ALA A 19 -6.92 17.54 8.50
CA ALA A 19 -7.31 17.34 9.90
C ALA A 19 -6.67 16.08 10.49
N LEU A 20 -6.57 15.03 9.68
CA LEU A 20 -5.85 13.83 10.07
C LEU A 20 -4.34 14.07 10.17
N GLY A 21 -3.75 14.81 9.24
CA GLY A 21 -2.34 15.22 9.29
C GLY A 21 -2.00 15.97 10.59
N TYR A 22 -2.89 16.90 10.97
CA TYR A 22 -2.85 17.58 12.26
C TYR A 22 -2.95 16.59 13.42
N ALA A 23 -3.94 15.69 13.41
CA ALA A 23 -4.12 14.72 14.48
C ALA A 23 -2.96 13.71 14.61
N LEU A 24 -2.19 13.50 13.54
CA LEU A 24 -1.03 12.61 13.53
C LEU A 24 0.25 13.25 14.10
N ARG A 25 0.48 14.54 13.84
CA ARG A 25 1.71 15.25 14.25
C ARG A 25 1.52 16.31 15.33
N GLY A 26 0.27 16.65 15.67
CA GLY A 26 -0.05 17.76 16.56
C GLY A 26 0.26 19.14 15.96
N GLN A 27 0.43 19.24 14.64
CA GLN A 27 0.84 20.46 13.94
C GLN A 27 0.04 20.63 12.65
N PRO A 28 -0.33 21.88 12.28
CA PRO A 28 -1.04 22.13 11.04
C PRO A 28 -0.16 21.79 9.83
N CYS A 29 -0.83 21.40 8.74
CA CYS A 29 -0.19 21.17 7.46
C CYS A 29 -1.01 21.78 6.33
N ILE A 30 -0.31 22.11 5.25
CA ILE A 30 -0.89 22.70 4.05
C ILE A 30 -0.63 21.79 2.85
N SER A 31 -1.56 21.82 1.89
CA SER A 31 -1.43 21.18 0.59
C SER A 31 -1.58 22.21 -0.52
N ASP A 32 -0.84 22.01 -1.61
CA ASP A 32 -0.95 22.82 -2.82
C ASP A 32 -2.23 22.47 -3.59
N LYS A 33 -3.30 23.22 -3.33
CA LYS A 33 -4.62 23.06 -3.96
C LYS A 33 -4.60 23.23 -5.49
N SER A 34 -3.54 23.78 -6.07
CA SER A 34 -3.42 23.91 -7.52
C SER A 34 -3.08 22.58 -8.20
N LYS A 35 -2.55 21.62 -7.43
CA LYS A 35 -2.20 20.28 -7.92
C LYS A 35 -3.33 19.29 -7.59
N PRO A 36 -3.68 18.40 -8.53
CA PRO A 36 -4.61 17.33 -8.21
C PRO A 36 -3.97 16.36 -7.21
N PRO A 37 -4.77 15.78 -6.28
CA PRO A 37 -4.27 14.75 -5.40
C PRO A 37 -3.79 13.55 -6.21
N MET A 38 -2.74 12.90 -5.71
CA MET A 38 -2.28 11.63 -6.25
C MET A 38 -3.29 10.53 -5.91
N ALA A 39 -3.50 9.60 -6.85
CA ALA A 39 -4.45 8.52 -6.68
C ALA A 39 -3.86 7.20 -7.14
N GLY A 40 -3.85 6.21 -6.25
CA GLY A 40 -3.58 4.82 -6.58
C GLY A 40 -4.87 4.02 -6.80
N SER A 41 -4.72 2.71 -6.96
CA SER A 41 -5.84 1.77 -7.03
C SER A 41 -6.69 1.82 -5.76
N LEU A 42 -6.05 1.89 -4.58
CA LEU A 42 -6.70 1.72 -3.28
C LEU A 42 -6.63 2.94 -2.36
N ASN A 43 -5.74 3.89 -2.65
CA ASN A 43 -5.46 5.01 -1.76
C ASN A 43 -5.50 6.35 -2.49
N TRP A 44 -6.00 7.37 -1.80
CA TRP A 44 -5.66 8.76 -2.08
C TRP A 44 -4.32 9.09 -1.43
N ALA A 45 -3.56 9.97 -2.06
CA ALA A 45 -2.31 10.48 -1.54
C ALA A 45 -2.19 11.96 -1.86
N ASP A 46 -1.64 12.74 -0.93
CA ASP A 46 -1.34 14.14 -1.18
C ASP A 46 -0.02 14.55 -0.55
N LEU A 47 0.68 15.47 -1.19
CA LEU A 47 1.90 16.05 -0.66
C LEU A 47 1.52 17.19 0.28
N VAL A 48 1.92 17.09 1.53
CA VAL A 48 1.68 18.14 2.52
C VAL A 48 2.99 18.65 3.10
N SER A 49 3.00 19.93 3.42
CA SER A 49 4.10 20.60 4.10
C SER A 49 3.63 21.04 5.48
N PHE A 50 4.42 20.76 6.50
CA PHE A 50 4.19 21.21 7.87
C PHE A 50 5.00 22.48 8.14
N ASP A 51 4.59 23.24 9.15
CA ASP A 51 5.24 24.50 9.55
C ASP A 51 6.71 24.31 9.96
N ASP A 52 7.10 23.10 10.38
CA ASP A 52 8.49 22.75 10.71
C ASP A 52 9.36 22.46 9.47
N GLY A 53 8.87 22.78 8.27
CA GLY A 53 9.56 22.58 7.00
C GLY A 53 9.57 21.14 6.51
N VAL A 54 8.84 20.24 7.18
CA VAL A 54 8.78 18.83 6.81
C VAL A 54 7.76 18.63 5.71
N GLU A 55 8.19 18.03 4.60
CA GLU A 55 7.30 17.55 3.55
C GLU A 55 7.05 16.05 3.71
N CYS A 56 5.79 15.65 3.58
CA CYS A 56 5.42 14.25 3.64
C CYS A 56 4.26 13.94 2.69
N ILE A 57 4.11 12.66 2.35
CA ILE A 57 2.93 12.16 1.67
C ILE A 57 1.97 11.66 2.74
N LEU A 58 0.76 12.24 2.77
CA LEU A 58 -0.35 11.69 3.53
C LEU A 58 -1.17 10.76 2.63
N ARG A 59 -1.35 9.52 3.09
CA ARG A 59 -2.17 8.52 2.39
C ARG A 59 -3.43 8.20 3.18
N SER A 60 -4.54 8.01 2.48
CA SER A 60 -5.79 7.49 3.06
C SER A 60 -6.43 6.48 2.11
N PRO A 61 -7.13 5.45 2.62
CA PRO A 61 -7.96 4.59 1.80
C PRO A 61 -8.94 5.40 0.98
N ARG A 62 -9.22 4.94 -0.23
CA ARG A 62 -10.42 5.38 -0.95
C ARG A 62 -11.60 4.72 -0.26
N SER A 63 -12.66 5.49 -0.03
CA SER A 63 -13.92 5.00 0.52
C SER A 63 -15.04 5.11 -0.52
N GLY A 64 -16.07 4.26 -0.38
CA GLY A 64 -17.28 4.29 -1.18
C GLY A 64 -17.55 3.01 -1.97
N ARG A 65 -18.71 2.95 -2.65
CA ARG A 65 -19.24 1.73 -3.30
C ARG A 65 -18.40 1.17 -4.45
N ASP A 66 -17.47 1.95 -4.98
CA ASP A 66 -16.61 1.54 -6.11
C ASP A 66 -15.25 0.97 -5.64
N THR A 67 -15.04 0.80 -4.33
CA THR A 67 -13.81 0.24 -3.79
C THR A 67 -13.86 -1.29 -3.84
N HIS A 68 -12.73 -1.91 -4.17
CA HIS A 68 -12.61 -3.37 -4.17
C HIS A 68 -12.40 -3.96 -2.77
N LEU A 69 -12.36 -3.13 -1.73
CA LEU A 69 -12.05 -3.48 -0.35
C LEU A 69 -13.04 -2.79 0.58
N SER A 70 -13.39 -3.47 1.68
CA SER A 70 -13.98 -2.81 2.84
C SER A 70 -13.04 -1.76 3.43
N ASP A 71 -13.61 -0.76 4.10
CA ASP A 71 -12.82 0.26 4.80
C ASP A 71 -11.89 -0.37 5.85
N GLU A 72 -12.34 -1.43 6.53
CA GLU A 72 -11.54 -2.17 7.51
C GLU A 72 -10.33 -2.85 6.87
N SER A 73 -10.53 -3.64 5.80
CA SER A 73 -9.43 -4.30 5.11
C SER A 73 -8.44 -3.31 4.50
N ALA A 74 -8.93 -2.19 3.96
CA ALA A 74 -8.06 -1.12 3.46
C ALA A 74 -7.22 -0.49 4.59
N CYS A 75 -7.81 -0.29 5.78
CA CYS A 75 -7.07 0.19 6.95
C CYS A 75 -6.01 -0.81 7.42
N ARG A 76 -6.35 -2.09 7.51
CA ARG A 76 -5.42 -3.16 7.90
C ARG A 76 -4.27 -3.29 6.90
N MET A 77 -4.54 -3.13 5.61
CA MET A 77 -3.53 -3.18 4.56
C MET A 77 -2.51 -2.04 4.71
N LEU A 78 -2.97 -0.81 4.95
CA LEU A 78 -2.06 0.31 5.19
C LEU A 78 -1.32 0.19 6.54
N ALA A 79 -1.95 -0.37 7.57
CA ALA A 79 -1.27 -0.69 8.83
C ALA A 79 -0.14 -1.70 8.62
N SER A 80 -0.38 -2.74 7.81
CA SER A 80 0.64 -3.71 7.47
C SER A 80 1.76 -3.13 6.60
N GLU A 81 1.42 -2.25 5.65
CA GLU A 81 2.41 -1.50 4.88
C GLU A 81 3.32 -0.67 5.81
N ALA A 82 2.73 0.07 6.75
CA ALA A 82 3.46 0.88 7.73
C ALA A 82 4.40 0.03 8.60
N ALA A 83 3.90 -1.09 9.13
CA ALA A 83 4.69 -2.03 9.92
C ALA A 83 5.86 -2.61 9.10
N THR A 84 5.60 -2.99 7.85
CA THR A 84 6.62 -3.52 6.94
C THR A 84 7.71 -2.50 6.65
N LEU A 85 7.35 -1.24 6.36
CA LEU A 85 8.32 -0.17 6.14
C LEU A 85 9.18 0.10 7.37
N LYS A 86 8.59 0.13 8.57
CA LYS A 86 9.33 0.27 9.83
C LYS A 86 10.27 -0.91 10.06
N TYR A 87 9.79 -2.13 9.83
CA TYR A 87 10.58 -3.35 9.97
C TYR A 87 11.79 -3.35 9.04
N ILE A 88 11.58 -3.11 7.73
CA ILE A 88 12.66 -3.09 6.73
C ILE A 88 13.69 -2.01 7.09
N ARG A 89 13.24 -0.83 7.53
CA ARG A 89 14.15 0.26 7.93
C ARG A 89 14.98 -0.10 9.15
N ALA A 90 14.42 -0.83 10.11
CA ALA A 90 15.11 -1.22 11.34
C ALA A 90 16.06 -2.40 11.14
N HIS A 91 15.80 -3.27 10.15
CA HIS A 91 16.52 -4.54 10.01
C HIS A 91 17.35 -4.67 8.73
N SER A 92 17.25 -3.72 7.79
CA SER A 92 18.01 -3.73 6.55
C SER A 92 18.53 -2.34 6.19
N LEU A 93 19.50 -2.31 5.27
CA LEU A 93 20.00 -1.08 4.68
C LEU A 93 19.21 -0.64 3.45
N ALA A 94 18.09 -1.31 3.15
CA ALA A 94 17.29 -1.00 1.97
C ALA A 94 16.74 0.42 2.09
N PRO A 95 16.85 1.26 1.03
CA PRO A 95 16.32 2.62 1.06
C PRO A 95 14.79 2.58 1.00
N VAL A 96 14.15 2.53 2.17
CA VAL A 96 12.71 2.59 2.31
C VAL A 96 12.24 3.95 2.86
N PRO A 97 11.08 4.46 2.42
CA PRO A 97 10.53 5.69 2.94
C PRO A 97 10.31 5.66 4.46
N GLN A 98 10.50 6.79 5.14
CA GLN A 98 10.30 6.86 6.60
C GLN A 98 8.82 7.03 6.91
N VAL A 99 8.26 6.11 7.70
CA VAL A 99 6.95 6.31 8.34
C VAL A 99 7.11 7.28 9.50
N LEU A 100 6.50 8.45 9.41
CA LEU A 100 6.50 9.46 10.49
C LEU A 100 5.48 9.12 11.57
N SER A 101 4.28 8.75 11.13
CA SER A 101 3.16 8.48 12.01
C SER A 101 2.12 7.66 11.25
N SER A 102 1.49 6.75 11.96
CA SER A 102 0.40 5.92 11.46
C SER A 102 -0.69 5.90 12.51
N ARG A 103 -1.94 6.13 12.11
CA ARG A 103 -3.10 6.01 13.01
C ARG A 103 -4.14 5.12 12.38
N THR A 104 -4.58 4.13 13.15
CA THR A 104 -5.71 3.26 12.85
C THR A 104 -6.90 3.81 13.65
N GLY A 105 -7.99 4.20 12.99
CA GLY A 105 -9.21 4.65 13.64
C GLY A 105 -10.45 4.06 12.97
N LEU A 106 -11.61 4.21 13.62
CA LEU A 106 -12.90 3.60 13.27
C LEU A 106 -13.36 3.76 11.80
N ARG A 107 -12.78 4.69 11.02
CA ARG A 107 -13.16 4.96 9.62
C ARG A 107 -12.00 5.34 8.68
N ALA A 108 -10.77 5.40 9.19
CA ALA A 108 -9.64 5.82 8.37
C ALA A 108 -8.32 5.35 8.98
N PHE A 109 -7.47 4.79 8.12
CA PHE A 109 -6.05 4.68 8.39
C PHE A 109 -5.33 5.73 7.57
N SER A 110 -4.31 6.33 8.14
CA SER A 110 -3.46 7.19 7.37
C SER A 110 -2.01 7.07 7.73
N LEU A 111 -1.21 7.18 6.67
CA LEU A 111 0.22 6.99 6.70
C LEU A 111 0.88 8.28 6.27
N ALA A 112 1.68 8.88 7.16
CA ALA A 112 2.55 9.98 6.83
C ALA A 112 3.93 9.42 6.48
N ILE A 113 4.37 9.60 5.24
CA ILE A 113 5.66 9.13 4.76
C ILE A 113 6.54 10.32 4.42
N ARG A 114 7.69 10.45 5.08
CA ARG A 114 8.69 11.46 4.69
C ARG A 114 9.41 11.01 3.43
N LEU A 115 9.48 11.91 2.46
CA LEU A 115 10.30 11.76 1.27
C LEU A 115 11.76 11.99 1.64
N ALA A 116 12.66 11.11 1.20
CA ALA A 116 14.09 11.37 1.31
C ALA A 116 14.45 12.55 0.40
N SER A 117 15.26 13.49 0.90
CA SER A 117 15.55 14.79 0.29
C SER A 117 16.35 14.75 -1.03
N SER A 118 16.53 13.59 -1.67
CA SER A 118 17.40 13.47 -2.84
C SER A 118 16.94 12.42 -3.85
N SER A 119 15.72 12.53 -4.37
CA SER A 119 15.35 12.19 -5.76
C SER A 119 13.83 12.18 -5.91
N PRO A 120 13.28 12.61 -7.06
CA PRO A 120 11.87 12.38 -7.35
C PRO A 120 11.54 10.88 -7.20
N PRO A 121 10.37 10.52 -6.63
CA PRO A 121 9.99 9.13 -6.44
C PRO A 121 9.73 8.49 -7.81
N THR A 122 10.75 7.85 -8.39
CA THR A 122 10.58 7.01 -9.58
C THR A 122 9.90 5.70 -9.13
N PRO A 123 8.70 5.37 -9.65
CA PRO A 123 8.01 4.16 -9.24
C PRO A 123 8.76 2.91 -9.75
N LEU A 124 9.08 1.98 -8.85
CA LEU A 124 9.75 0.70 -9.16
C LEU A 124 8.97 -0.18 -10.16
N ILE A 125 7.66 0.05 -10.32
CA ILE A 125 6.77 -0.70 -11.23
C ILE A 125 7.01 -0.41 -12.72
N CYS A 126 7.76 0.63 -13.09
CA CYS A 126 8.15 0.86 -14.47
C CYS A 126 9.17 -0.17 -15.01
N ILE A 127 9.72 -1.04 -14.16
CA ILE A 127 10.81 -1.97 -14.48
C ILE A 127 10.30 -3.32 -15.04
N ALA A 128 8.98 -3.59 -14.99
CA ALA A 128 8.42 -4.89 -15.39
C ALA A 128 7.48 -4.81 -16.62
N LYS A 129 7.83 -4.00 -17.64
CA LYS A 129 7.32 -4.31 -18.98
C LYS A 129 8.21 -5.42 -19.55
N PRO A 130 7.68 -6.61 -19.89
CA PRO A 130 8.45 -7.54 -20.70
C PRO A 130 8.62 -6.89 -22.07
N ALA A 131 9.79 -6.32 -22.32
CA ALA A 131 10.16 -5.94 -23.68
C ALA A 131 10.32 -7.25 -24.48
N PRO A 132 9.64 -7.40 -25.62
CA PRO A 132 9.87 -8.55 -26.49
C PRO A 132 11.30 -8.44 -27.02
N THR A 133 12.08 -9.51 -26.81
CA THR A 133 13.27 -9.90 -27.57
C THR A 133 13.95 -8.80 -28.40
N ALA A 134 15.00 -8.19 -27.85
CA ALA A 134 16.13 -7.70 -28.65
C ALA A 134 17.38 -7.54 -27.76
N LEU A 135 18.35 -8.42 -27.99
CA LEU A 135 19.74 -8.23 -27.61
C LEU A 135 20.27 -6.92 -28.21
N ARG A 136 20.45 -5.87 -27.41
CA ARG A 136 21.50 -4.86 -27.62
C ARG A 136 21.66 -4.00 -26.37
N GLY A 137 22.75 -4.26 -25.64
CA GLY A 137 23.14 -3.48 -24.47
C GLY A 137 23.34 -2.01 -24.84
N ARG A 138 22.68 -1.13 -24.08
CA ARG A 138 22.97 0.30 -24.05
C ARG A 138 23.60 0.61 -22.68
N PRO A 139 24.74 1.34 -22.62
CA PRO A 139 25.39 1.62 -21.34
C PRO A 139 24.53 2.65 -20.58
N GLY A 140 23.85 2.16 -19.54
CA GLY A 140 22.98 2.95 -18.67
C GLY A 140 21.93 2.15 -17.88
N GLU A 141 21.57 0.94 -18.32
CA GLU A 141 20.44 0.17 -17.75
C GLU A 141 20.81 -0.76 -16.57
N GLY A 142 22.09 -0.80 -16.15
CA GLY A 142 22.57 -1.75 -15.12
C GLY A 142 22.30 -1.34 -13.67
N HIS A 143 22.11 -0.07 -13.36
CA HIS A 143 22.04 0.40 -11.97
C HIS A 143 20.69 0.13 -11.29
N GLU A 144 19.58 0.21 -12.03
CA GLU A 144 18.24 0.04 -11.44
C GLU A 144 17.88 -1.43 -11.20
N SER A 145 18.26 -2.32 -12.14
CA SER A 145 18.16 -3.77 -11.94
C SER A 145 19.04 -4.23 -10.78
N ALA A 146 20.26 -3.69 -10.66
CA ALA A 146 21.14 -3.97 -9.52
C ALA A 146 20.53 -3.53 -8.18
N ARG A 147 19.86 -2.36 -8.12
CA ARG A 147 19.16 -1.90 -6.90
C ARG A 147 18.03 -2.84 -6.50
N GLY A 148 17.23 -3.31 -7.46
CA GLY A 148 16.18 -4.31 -7.21
C GLY A 148 16.74 -5.61 -6.64
N ILE A 149 17.85 -6.11 -7.22
CA ILE A 149 18.54 -7.32 -6.75
C ILE A 149 19.08 -7.13 -5.33
N VAL A 150 19.68 -5.98 -5.01
CA VAL A 150 20.19 -5.70 -3.66
C VAL A 150 19.06 -5.66 -2.63
N ILE A 151 17.94 -5.02 -2.95
CA ILE A 151 16.77 -4.97 -2.06
C ILE A 151 16.20 -6.37 -1.84
N VAL A 152 15.97 -7.14 -2.92
CA VAL A 152 15.44 -8.52 -2.81
C VAL A 152 16.40 -9.42 -2.03
N SER A 153 17.71 -9.28 -2.23
CA SER A 153 18.73 -10.02 -1.49
C SER A 153 18.68 -9.70 0.00
N GLN A 154 18.62 -8.43 0.39
CA GLN A 154 18.48 -8.02 1.79
C GLN A 154 17.16 -8.51 2.39
N LEU A 155 16.05 -8.38 1.67
CA LEU A 155 14.75 -8.89 2.13
C LEU A 155 14.74 -10.42 2.29
N SER A 156 15.49 -11.16 1.47
CA SER A 156 15.59 -12.63 1.57
C SER A 156 16.26 -13.12 2.87
N GLN A 157 17.01 -12.24 3.54
CA GLN A 157 17.62 -12.52 4.84
C GLN A 157 16.59 -12.41 5.99
N HIS A 158 15.46 -11.73 5.76
CA HIS A 158 14.37 -11.60 6.73
C HIS A 158 13.31 -12.68 6.48
N ARG A 159 13.51 -13.84 7.10
CA ARG A 159 12.57 -14.96 7.01
C ARG A 159 11.56 -14.91 8.14
N PHE A 160 10.30 -15.09 7.77
CA PHE A 160 9.21 -15.33 8.70
C PHE A 160 8.79 -16.79 8.62
N GLU A 161 8.38 -17.36 9.75
CA GLU A 161 7.93 -18.75 9.83
C GLU A 161 6.62 -18.98 9.05
N LYS A 162 5.75 -17.96 9.03
CA LYS A 162 4.43 -18.02 8.41
C LYS A 162 4.33 -17.08 7.22
N VAL A 163 3.43 -17.41 6.28
CA VAL A 163 3.04 -16.56 5.16
C VAL A 163 1.84 -15.72 5.57
N GLY A 164 1.97 -14.40 5.47
CA GLY A 164 0.91 -13.46 5.85
C GLY A 164 1.36 -12.01 5.75
N SER A 165 0.56 -11.11 6.31
CA SER A 165 0.88 -9.68 6.41
C SER A 165 1.52 -9.35 7.74
N LEU A 166 2.51 -8.46 7.73
CA LEU A 166 3.23 -8.06 8.95
C LEU A 166 2.44 -6.99 9.70
N PHE A 167 2.32 -7.14 11.01
CA PHE A 167 1.71 -6.15 11.90
C PHE A 167 2.64 -5.81 13.05
N GLN A 168 2.52 -4.59 13.56
CA GLN A 168 3.25 -4.11 14.72
C GLN A 168 2.26 -3.99 15.90
N ASP A 169 2.60 -4.56 17.05
CA ASP A 169 1.82 -4.41 18.28
C ASP A 169 2.16 -3.10 19.04
N SER A 170 1.50 -2.88 20.19
CA SER A 170 1.76 -1.73 21.06
C SER A 170 3.17 -1.72 21.66
N ASP A 171 3.78 -2.89 21.79
CA ASP A 171 5.10 -3.10 22.39
C ASP A 171 6.23 -3.04 21.34
N ASN A 172 5.89 -2.66 20.11
CA ASN A 172 6.76 -2.61 18.93
C ASN A 172 7.27 -3.98 18.44
N ASN A 173 6.69 -5.08 18.88
CA ASN A 173 6.99 -6.40 18.30
C ASN A 173 6.27 -6.59 16.97
N TYR A 174 6.87 -7.41 16.11
CA TYR A 174 6.33 -7.72 14.79
C TYR A 174 5.76 -9.13 14.77
N SER A 175 4.54 -9.27 14.26
CA SER A 175 3.87 -10.56 14.12
C SER A 175 3.28 -10.71 12.72
N VAL A 176 3.25 -11.95 12.23
CA VAL A 176 2.61 -12.28 10.96
C VAL A 176 1.15 -12.66 11.23
N GLY A 177 0.24 -11.86 10.70
CA GLY A 177 -1.20 -12.10 10.76
C GLY A 177 -1.76 -12.65 9.46
N GLU A 178 -3.05 -12.44 9.23
CA GLU A 178 -3.70 -12.83 7.97
C GLU A 178 -2.99 -12.24 6.74
N CYS A 179 -3.13 -12.89 5.60
CA CYS A 179 -2.59 -12.45 4.33
C CYS A 179 -3.56 -11.49 3.65
N LEU A 180 -3.20 -10.21 3.62
CA LEU A 180 -3.92 -9.14 2.93
C LEU A 180 -3.55 -9.05 1.45
N SER A 181 -3.25 -10.17 0.80
CA SER A 181 -2.87 -10.15 -0.61
C SER A 181 -4.08 -9.81 -1.48
N PRO A 182 -3.90 -9.02 -2.56
CA PRO A 182 -4.98 -8.67 -3.48
C PRO A 182 -5.88 -9.83 -3.88
N SER A 183 -5.29 -10.99 -4.14
CA SER A 183 -5.99 -12.20 -4.57
C SER A 183 -6.92 -12.80 -3.50
N LEU A 184 -6.73 -12.47 -2.22
CA LEU A 184 -7.56 -12.97 -1.12
C LEU A 184 -8.59 -11.94 -0.62
N ILE A 185 -8.30 -10.64 -0.75
CA ILE A 185 -9.15 -9.60 -0.15
C ILE A 185 -9.89 -8.72 -1.17
N TRP A 186 -9.42 -8.60 -2.42
CA TRP A 186 -10.08 -7.73 -3.40
C TRP A 186 -11.43 -8.28 -3.87
N ARG A 187 -12.28 -7.38 -4.39
CA ARG A 187 -13.62 -7.69 -4.93
C ARG A 187 -14.51 -8.39 -3.91
N GLN A 188 -14.52 -7.88 -2.67
CA GLN A 188 -15.24 -8.49 -1.55
C GLN A 188 -14.71 -9.88 -1.15
N GLY A 189 -13.49 -10.24 -1.56
CA GLY A 189 -12.80 -11.43 -1.07
C GLY A 189 -12.64 -11.40 0.45
N ASP A 190 -12.54 -10.20 1.02
CA ASP A 190 -12.58 -9.92 2.46
C ASP A 190 -13.92 -10.30 3.15
N SER A 191 -14.98 -10.46 2.37
CA SER A 191 -16.33 -10.80 2.81
C SER A 191 -16.73 -12.24 2.44
N LEU A 192 -15.86 -13.00 1.75
CA LEU A 192 -16.10 -14.41 1.44
C LEU A 192 -15.93 -15.28 2.70
N ASP A 193 -17.04 -15.82 3.19
CA ASP A 193 -17.05 -16.77 4.29
C ASP A 193 -16.32 -18.07 3.92
N GLY A 194 -15.61 -18.66 4.89
CA GLY A 194 -14.93 -19.95 4.74
C GLY A 194 -13.57 -19.91 4.03
N THR A 195 -13.13 -18.77 3.48
CA THR A 195 -11.77 -18.65 2.92
C THR A 195 -10.75 -18.41 4.03
N ALA A 196 -9.90 -19.40 4.31
CA ALA A 196 -8.82 -19.25 5.27
C ALA A 196 -7.84 -18.16 4.80
N ARG A 197 -7.63 -17.09 5.57
CA ARG A 197 -6.70 -16.01 5.21
C ARG A 197 -5.35 -16.09 5.92
N GLY A 198 -5.10 -17.18 6.63
CA GLY A 198 -3.86 -17.35 7.38
C GLY A 198 -3.86 -16.61 8.73
N PRO A 199 -2.68 -16.41 9.35
CA PRO A 199 -1.34 -16.67 8.81
C PRO A 199 -1.15 -18.15 8.44
N PHE A 200 -0.51 -18.42 7.31
CA PHE A 200 -0.33 -19.77 6.79
C PHE A 200 1.00 -20.36 7.24
N ASN A 201 1.03 -21.62 7.65
CA ASN A 201 2.25 -22.31 8.11
C ASN A 201 3.22 -22.67 6.96
N GLY A 202 2.90 -22.32 5.72
CA GLY A 202 3.77 -22.58 4.57
C GLY A 202 3.11 -22.24 3.24
N GLY A 203 3.92 -22.28 2.18
CA GLY A 203 3.47 -21.93 0.83
C GLY A 203 2.32 -22.79 0.30
N ARG A 204 2.27 -24.08 0.68
CA ARG A 204 1.19 -24.98 0.26
C ARG A 204 -0.18 -24.51 0.78
N ALA A 205 -0.30 -24.26 2.08
CA ALA A 205 -1.56 -23.79 2.68
C ALA A 205 -2.00 -22.43 2.11
N TYR A 206 -1.02 -21.55 1.81
CA TYR A 206 -1.28 -20.29 1.13
C TYR A 206 -1.84 -20.50 -0.29
N LEU A 207 -1.24 -21.38 -1.10
CA LEU A 207 -1.69 -21.68 -2.46
C LEU A 207 -3.07 -22.36 -2.47
N GLU A 208 -3.33 -23.29 -1.55
CA GLU A 208 -4.64 -23.93 -1.38
C GLU A 208 -5.74 -22.91 -1.06
N SER A 209 -5.44 -21.93 -0.19
CA SER A 209 -6.34 -20.80 0.08
C SER A 209 -6.60 -19.95 -1.16
N LEU A 210 -5.56 -19.60 -1.93
CA LEU A 210 -5.71 -18.83 -3.17
C LEU A 210 -6.61 -19.54 -4.19
N ILE A 211 -6.42 -20.85 -4.37
CA ILE A 211 -7.25 -21.66 -5.28
C ILE A 211 -8.71 -21.66 -4.78
N SER A 212 -8.91 -21.84 -3.48
CA SER A 212 -10.25 -21.85 -2.87
C SER A 212 -10.95 -20.50 -3.03
N ALA A 213 -10.24 -19.39 -2.80
CA ALA A 213 -10.76 -18.05 -3.01
C ALA A 213 -11.15 -17.82 -4.48
N TYR A 214 -10.29 -18.23 -5.42
CA TYR A 214 -10.55 -18.10 -6.85
C TYR A 214 -11.79 -18.88 -7.29
N ILE A 215 -11.95 -20.14 -6.86
CA ILE A 215 -13.12 -20.96 -7.15
C ILE A 215 -14.39 -20.33 -6.55
N SER A 216 -14.32 -19.89 -5.30
CA SER A 216 -15.46 -19.27 -4.59
C SER A 216 -15.94 -18.00 -5.30
N HIS A 217 -15.01 -17.16 -5.75
CA HIS A 217 -15.34 -16.00 -6.58
C HIS A 217 -15.99 -16.39 -7.90
N GLY A 218 -15.46 -17.41 -8.58
CA GLY A 218 -16.07 -17.93 -9.80
C GLY A 218 -17.53 -18.37 -9.59
N LEU A 219 -17.80 -19.11 -8.52
CA LEU A 219 -19.14 -19.58 -8.17
C LEU A 219 -20.10 -18.44 -7.81
N ASP A 220 -19.68 -17.47 -6.98
CA ASP A 220 -20.50 -16.29 -6.65
C ASP A 220 -20.85 -15.48 -7.91
N THR A 221 -19.87 -15.25 -8.80
CA THR A 221 -20.15 -14.52 -10.06
C THR A 221 -21.12 -15.27 -10.98
N ALA A 222 -21.04 -16.60 -11.07
CA ALA A 222 -21.98 -17.39 -11.85
C ALA A 222 -23.40 -17.31 -11.28
N SER A 223 -23.54 -17.39 -9.94
CA SER A 223 -24.85 -17.31 -9.26
C SER A 223 -25.56 -15.98 -9.42
N ARG A 224 -24.83 -14.88 -9.56
CA ARG A 224 -25.40 -13.53 -9.78
C ARG A 224 -25.79 -13.27 -11.24
N ALA A 225 -25.35 -14.12 -12.16
CA ALA A 225 -25.60 -13.99 -13.59
C ALA A 225 -26.77 -14.85 -14.09
N SER A 226 -27.24 -15.81 -13.28
CA SER A 226 -28.42 -16.67 -13.50
C SER A 226 -29.67 -16.08 -12.86
#